data_AF-A0A3P7PIR6-F1
#
_entry.id   AF-A0A3P7PIR6-F1
#
_cell.length_a   1.000
_cell.length_b   1.000
_cell.length_c   1.000
_cell.angle_alpha   90.00
_cell.angle_beta   90.00
_cell.angle_gamma   90.00
#
_symmetry.space_group_name_H-M   'P 1'
#
loop_
_entity.id
_entity.type
_entity.pdbx_description
1 polymer ?
#
loop_
_entity_poly.entity_id
_entity_poly.type
_entity_poly.pdbx_seq_one_letter_code
_entity_poly.pdbx_strand_id
1 'polypeptide(L)'
;MGKIVHTLINRRYGEPNIAYAESHDQALVGDKTISFWLMDKEMYTHMSKCSPPSLIIDRGLALHKMIRFITFTLGGEGYLNFMG
;
A
#
# COMPACT_ATOMS: atom_id res chain seq x y z
N MET A 1 -3.62 16.79 -0.64
CA MET A 1 -2.29 16.16 -0.67
C MET A 1 -1.41 16.49 0.55
N GLY A 2 -1.48 17.70 1.13
CA GLY A 2 -0.63 18.08 2.27
C GLY A 2 -0.68 17.14 3.48
N LYS A 3 -1.85 16.56 3.82
CA LYS A 3 -1.98 15.59 4.92
C LYS A 3 -1.11 14.34 4.71
N ILE A 4 -1.09 13.77 3.52
CA ILE A 4 -0.32 12.55 3.21
C ILE A 4 1.17 12.83 3.37
N VAL A 5 1.64 13.92 2.74
CA VAL A 5 3.05 14.31 2.83
C VAL A 5 3.44 14.57 4.28
N HIS A 6 2.64 15.35 5.01
CA HIS A 6 2.90 15.65 6.42
C HIS A 6 2.98 14.37 7.26
N THR A 7 2.06 13.42 7.10
CA THR A 7 2.12 12.14 7.82
C THR A 7 3.41 11.36 7.52
N LEU A 8 3.88 11.34 6.27
CA LEU A 8 5.09 10.62 5.86
C LEU A 8 6.39 11.28 6.35
N ILE A 9 6.42 12.61 6.45
CA ILE A 9 7.66 13.36 6.79
C ILE A 9 7.69 13.89 8.22
N ASN A 10 6.61 13.76 9.01
CA ASN A 10 6.56 14.24 10.39
C ASN A 10 7.33 13.30 11.32
N ARG A 11 8.67 13.41 11.28
CA ARG A 11 9.61 12.61 12.05
C ARG A 11 10.69 13.49 12.69
N ARG A 12 11.35 12.97 13.74
CA ARG A 12 12.42 13.66 14.45
C ARG A 12 13.72 13.62 13.64
N TYR A 13 14.38 14.77 13.51
CA TYR A 13 15.67 14.85 12.83
C TYR A 13 16.75 14.09 13.61
N GLY A 14 17.56 13.29 12.91
CA GLY A 14 18.64 12.48 13.52
C GLY A 14 18.20 11.15 14.13
N GLU A 15 16.91 10.81 14.08
CA GLU A 15 16.37 9.53 14.55
C GLU A 15 15.89 8.70 13.34
N PRO A 16 16.68 7.71 12.87
CA PRO A 16 16.31 6.92 11.71
C PRO A 16 15.08 6.05 12.01
N ASN A 17 14.17 5.94 11.05
CA ASN A 17 13.00 5.07 11.18
C ASN A 17 12.80 4.15 9.97
N ILE A 18 11.98 3.12 10.19
CA ILE A 18 11.59 2.14 9.18
C ILE A 18 10.15 2.43 8.77
N ALA A 19 9.96 2.81 7.51
CA ALA A 19 8.65 3.03 6.93
C ALA A 19 8.09 1.75 6.30
N TYR A 20 6.79 1.54 6.43
CA TYR A 20 6.06 0.45 5.78
C TYR A 20 4.64 0.93 5.48
N ALA A 21 4.07 0.46 4.37
CA ALA A 21 2.72 0.88 3.96
C ALA A 21 1.62 0.12 4.71
N GLU A 22 1.87 -1.14 5.03
CA GLU A 22 1.00 -2.02 5.81
C GLU A 22 1.86 -2.93 6.69
N SER A 23 1.33 -3.38 7.82
CA SER A 23 2.01 -4.28 8.75
C SER A 23 1.47 -5.71 8.64
N HIS A 24 2.14 -6.64 9.31
CA HIS A 24 1.71 -8.04 9.37
C HIS A 24 0.30 -8.23 9.98
N ASP A 25 -0.13 -7.35 10.89
CA ASP A 25 -1.45 -7.44 11.51
C ASP A 25 -2.58 -7.20 10.50
N GLN A 26 -2.37 -6.33 9.50
CA GLN A 26 -3.35 -6.10 8.43
C GLN A 26 -3.52 -7.32 7.50
N ALA A 27 -2.59 -8.27 7.54
CA ALA A 27 -2.69 -9.53 6.81
C ALA A 27 -3.42 -10.63 7.61
N LEU A 28 -3.71 -10.39 8.89
CA LEU A 28 -4.43 -11.34 9.74
C LEU A 28 -5.96 -11.20 9.59
N VAL A 29 -6.66 -12.23 10.07
CA VAL A 29 -8.13 -12.25 10.10
C VAL A 29 -8.63 -11.15 11.03
N GLY A 30 -9.40 -10.20 10.50
CA GLY A 30 -9.98 -9.10 11.26
C GLY A 30 -9.69 -7.72 10.66
N ASP A 31 -8.73 -7.63 9.74
CA ASP A 31 -8.48 -6.44 8.93
C ASP A 31 -8.30 -6.82 7.45
N LYS A 32 -7.98 -5.84 6.61
CA LYS A 32 -7.78 -6.00 5.16
C LYS A 32 -6.41 -5.43 4.77
N THR A 33 -5.70 -6.16 3.90
CA THR A 33 -4.52 -5.65 3.21
C THR A 33 -4.87 -4.44 2.33
N ILE A 34 -3.88 -3.62 1.97
CA ILE A 34 -4.10 -2.48 1.06
C ILE A 34 -4.68 -2.99 -0.28
N SER A 35 -4.19 -4.11 -0.79
CA SER A 35 -4.71 -4.73 -2.02
C SER A 35 -6.19 -5.06 -1.90
N PHE A 36 -6.64 -5.60 -0.75
CA PHE A 36 -8.02 -5.96 -0.52
C PHE A 36 -8.92 -4.75 -0.26
N TRP A 37 -8.40 -3.69 0.39
CA TRP A 37 -9.09 -2.39 0.47
C TRP A 37 -9.36 -1.77 -0.91
N LEU A 38 -8.45 -1.98 -1.87
CA LEU A 38 -8.52 -1.35 -3.19
C LEU A 38 -9.34 -2.14 -4.20
N MET A 39 -9.30 -3.48 -4.15
CA MET A 39 -9.85 -4.35 -5.19
C MET A 39 -10.98 -5.27 -4.70
N ASP A 40 -11.05 -5.52 -3.39
CA ASP A 40 -12.06 -6.35 -2.72
C ASP A 40 -12.39 -7.64 -3.50
N LYS A 41 -13.67 -7.97 -3.70
CA LYS A 41 -14.08 -9.19 -4.39
C LYS A 41 -13.60 -9.32 -5.84
N GLU A 42 -13.33 -8.21 -6.53
CA GLU A 42 -12.91 -8.26 -7.94
C GLU A 42 -11.50 -8.81 -8.11
N MET A 43 -10.70 -8.79 -7.04
CA MET A 43 -9.39 -9.44 -6.99
C MET A 43 -9.48 -10.94 -7.33
N TYR A 44 -10.62 -11.59 -7.06
CA TYR A 44 -10.81 -13.02 -7.35
C TYR A 44 -11.19 -13.32 -8.80
N THR A 45 -11.73 -12.36 -9.55
CA THR A 45 -12.31 -12.60 -10.89
C THR A 45 -11.61 -11.85 -12.02
N HIS A 46 -10.97 -10.71 -11.75
CA HIS A 46 -10.41 -9.82 -12.77
C HIS A 46 -8.89 -9.66 -12.72
N MET A 47 -8.17 -10.48 -11.93
CA MET A 47 -6.70 -10.44 -11.86
C MET A 47 -6.00 -11.21 -13.00
N SER A 48 -6.72 -12.05 -13.74
CA SER A 48 -6.17 -12.73 -14.92
C SER A 48 -6.07 -11.77 -16.10
N LYS A 49 -4.97 -11.85 -16.84
CA LYS A 49 -4.79 -11.13 -18.11
C LYS A 49 -5.80 -11.55 -19.19
N CYS A 50 -6.47 -12.69 -19.01
CA CYS A 50 -7.50 -13.19 -19.92
C CYS A 50 -8.93 -12.84 -19.47
N SER A 51 -9.09 -12.31 -18.25
CA SER A 51 -10.40 -11.85 -17.77
C SER A 51 -10.76 -10.52 -18.45
N PRO A 52 -12.06 -10.19 -18.57
CA PRO A 52 -12.48 -8.86 -18.99
C PRO A 52 -11.84 -7.76 -18.12
N PRO A 53 -11.46 -6.61 -18.71
CA PRO A 53 -10.84 -5.52 -17.96
C PRO A 53 -11.79 -4.98 -16.90
N SER A 54 -11.23 -4.58 -15.75
CA SER A 54 -11.97 -3.91 -14.67
C SER A 54 -11.25 -2.62 -14.27
N LEU A 55 -12.00 -1.52 -14.27
CA LEU A 55 -11.51 -0.23 -13.80
C LEU A 55 -11.14 -0.25 -12.30
N ILE A 56 -11.75 -1.14 -11.51
CA ILE A 56 -11.42 -1.32 -10.09
C ILE A 56 -10.06 -1.98 -9.94
N ILE A 57 -9.77 -3.00 -10.73
CA ILE A 57 -8.44 -3.64 -10.75
C ILE A 57 -7.38 -2.67 -11.27
N ASP A 58 -7.64 -1.96 -12.37
CA ASP A 58 -6.69 -1.01 -12.94
C ASP A 58 -6.34 0.10 -11.94
N ARG A 59 -7.35 0.69 -11.29
CA ARG A 59 -7.17 1.66 -10.21
C ARG A 59 -6.43 1.06 -9.02
N GLY A 60 -6.81 -0.16 -8.62
CA GLY A 60 -6.23 -0.85 -7.47
C GLY A 60 -4.75 -1.13 -7.66
N LEU A 61 -4.35 -1.64 -8.82
CA LEU A 61 -2.95 -1.86 -9.17
C LEU A 61 -2.15 -0.55 -9.20
N ALA A 62 -2.71 0.51 -9.80
CA ALA A 62 -2.06 1.81 -9.85
C ALA A 62 -1.83 2.38 -8.43
N LEU A 63 -2.87 2.44 -7.61
CA LEU A 63 -2.78 2.98 -6.25
C LEU A 63 -1.92 2.12 -5.33
N HIS A 64 -1.99 0.79 -5.44
CA HIS A 64 -1.16 -0.12 -4.65
C HIS A 64 0.34 0.09 -4.92
N LYS A 65 0.72 0.40 -6.18
CA LYS A 65 2.09 0.80 -6.52
C LYS A 65 2.42 2.20 -5.98
N MET A 66 1.53 3.17 -6.16
CA MET A 66 1.77 4.56 -5.73
C MET A 66 1.91 4.66 -4.21
N ILE A 67 1.03 4.03 -3.42
CA ILE A 67 1.07 4.07 -1.94
C ILE A 67 2.41 3.52 -1.43
N ARG A 68 2.82 2.33 -1.90
CA ARG A 68 4.11 1.74 -1.50
C ARG A 68 5.28 2.61 -1.93
N PHE A 69 5.24 3.17 -3.15
CA PHE A 69 6.31 4.02 -3.65
C PHE A 69 6.47 5.31 -2.85
N ILE A 70 5.38 6.03 -2.56
CA ILE A 70 5.48 7.27 -1.77
C ILE A 70 5.94 7.01 -0.34
N THR A 71 5.51 5.89 0.27
CA THR A 71 5.98 5.47 1.60
C THR A 71 7.46 5.12 1.58
N PHE A 72 7.92 4.41 0.55
CA PHE A 72 9.34 4.09 0.34
C PHE A 72 10.20 5.34 0.18
N THR A 73 9.75 6.33 -0.61
CA THR A 73 10.58 7.49 -0.95
C THR A 73 10.52 8.62 0.07
N LEU A 74 9.40 8.79 0.78
CA LEU A 74 9.21 9.90 1.72
C LEU A 74 9.21 9.46 3.19
N GLY A 75 8.93 8.18 3.48
CA GLY A 75 8.55 7.73 4.81
C GLY A 75 9.68 7.61 5.82
N GLY A 76 10.91 7.35 5.41
CA GLY A 76 11.98 7.05 6.36
C GLY A 76 13.37 6.82 5.77
N GLU A 77 14.25 6.30 6.62
CA GLU A 77 15.64 5.94 6.32
C GLU A 77 15.81 4.44 6.01
N GLY A 78 14.75 3.65 6.23
CA GLY A 78 14.64 2.27 5.78
C GLY A 78 13.21 1.92 5.39
N TYR A 79 13.06 0.81 4.66
CA TYR A 79 11.76 0.31 4.22
C TYR A 79 11.58 -1.14 4.61
N LEU A 80 10.38 -1.48 5.07
CA LEU A 80 9.98 -2.84 5.39
C LEU A 80 8.80 -3.27 4.54
N ASN A 81 8.83 -4.52 4.11
CA ASN A 81 7.69 -5.20 3.49
C ASN A 81 7.45 -6.52 4.21
N PHE A 82 6.22 -6.74 4.66
CA PHE A 82 5.81 -8.05 5.15
C PHE A 82 5.62 -9.01 3.97
N MET A 83 5.78 -10.32 4.19
CA MET A 83 5.66 -11.30 3.12
C MET A 83 4.22 -11.38 2.58
N GLY A 84 4.08 -11.29 1.25
CA GLY A 84 2.78 -11.29 0.56
C GLY A 84 2.82 -10.55 -0.76
#